data_AF-A0A1M7PZY0-F1
#
_entry.id   AF-A0A1M7PZY0-F1
#
_cell.length_a   1.000
_cell.length_b   1.000
_cell.length_c   1.000
_cell.angle_alpha   90.00
_cell.angle_beta   90.00
_cell.angle_gamma   90.00
#
_symmetry.space_group_name_H-M   'P 1'
#
loop_
_entity.id
_entity.type
_entity.pdbx_description
1 polymer ?
#
loop_
_entity_poly.entity_id
_entity_poly.type
_entity_poly.pdbx_seq_one_letter_code
_entity_poly.pdbx_strand_id
1 'polypeptide(L)'
;METIENYIDNMFASLPKTEEMKALHDEILANMEEKYYELLQDGKTDNEAIGIVIAEFGNMDEIMEAYDISRDKKKDSKKLLSEEEVDAFLHSNRIAAKWIGMGTLLCILGSAMVVLFTGFAEAGYMGTSIALTTGIIFFLIVVALAVALFIYAGMKMDKWKYVYQQIDVEIPKLLKDKIAAKKQKEHPKFVTAIIVAVVLIILSPSILLITIVINESMVIFGVVILLAIVAIAIHLLIYFGTNRSAYTKLLEEPVLDRKIAQKNNRIHDAIATILMPLAVIVFLITGFVYEMWHINWIVFPVAALLIAIFSGAYSLFSKPSS
;
A
#
# COMPACT_ATOMS: atom_id res chain seq x y z
N MET A 1 16.45 -24.54 -47.50
CA MET A 1 15.46 -23.46 -47.25
C MET A 1 14.75 -23.58 -45.89
N GLU A 2 14.01 -24.67 -45.63
CA GLU A 2 13.24 -24.86 -44.38
C GLU A 2 14.04 -24.63 -43.07
N THR A 3 15.34 -24.89 -43.08
CA THR A 3 16.24 -24.62 -41.95
C THR A 3 16.40 -23.12 -41.63
N ILE A 4 16.40 -22.25 -42.65
CA ILE A 4 16.53 -20.80 -42.51
C ILE A 4 15.24 -20.20 -41.94
N GLU A 5 14.09 -20.62 -42.46
CA GLU A 5 12.76 -20.26 -41.92
C GLU A 5 12.67 -20.63 -40.44
N ASN A 6 12.97 -21.88 -40.08
CA ASN A 6 12.91 -22.34 -38.69
C ASN A 6 13.87 -21.59 -37.77
N TYR A 7 15.04 -21.17 -38.26
CA TYR A 7 15.98 -20.37 -37.48
C TYR A 7 15.39 -19.00 -37.14
N ILE A 8 14.82 -18.32 -38.13
CA ILE A 8 14.19 -17.00 -37.97
C ILE A 8 12.93 -17.09 -37.11
N ASP A 9 12.07 -18.09 -37.32
CA ASP A 9 10.88 -18.32 -36.51
C ASP A 9 11.24 -18.50 -35.02
N ASN A 10 12.29 -19.27 -34.73
CA ASN A 10 12.75 -19.48 -33.36
C ASN A 10 13.34 -18.21 -32.73
N MET A 11 14.01 -17.36 -33.52
CA MET A 11 14.44 -16.04 -33.04
C MET A 11 13.24 -15.16 -32.66
N PHE A 12 12.24 -15.07 -33.55
CA PHE A 12 11.09 -14.21 -33.36
C PHE A 12 10.03 -14.77 -32.39
N ALA A 13 10.12 -16.05 -32.01
CA ALA A 13 9.19 -16.71 -31.08
C ALA A 13 9.05 -16.01 -29.71
N SER A 14 10.13 -15.33 -29.27
CA SER A 14 10.17 -14.61 -28.00
C SER A 14 9.73 -13.14 -28.08
N LEU A 15 9.51 -12.61 -29.29
CA LEU A 15 9.21 -11.20 -29.54
C LEU A 15 7.69 -10.91 -29.55
N PRO A 16 7.28 -9.65 -29.30
CA PRO A 16 5.88 -9.24 -29.42
C PRO A 16 5.35 -9.43 -30.85
N LYS A 17 4.16 -10.02 -30.98
CA LYS A 17 3.47 -10.19 -32.28
C LYS A 17 2.80 -8.89 -32.72
N THR A 18 3.59 -7.93 -33.20
CA THR A 18 3.12 -6.67 -33.80
C THR A 18 3.28 -6.69 -35.31
N GLU A 19 2.53 -5.84 -36.03
CA GLU A 19 2.68 -5.69 -37.49
C GLU A 19 4.09 -5.22 -37.87
N GLU A 20 4.71 -4.36 -37.06
CA GLU A 20 6.11 -3.94 -37.23
C GLU A 20 7.09 -5.12 -37.13
N MET A 21 6.88 -6.03 -36.16
CA MET A 21 7.76 -7.20 -36.02
C MET A 21 7.56 -8.22 -37.12
N LYS A 22 6.33 -8.32 -37.65
CA LYS A 22 6.03 -9.17 -38.80
C LYS A 22 6.69 -8.60 -40.07
N ALA A 23 6.62 -7.29 -40.28
CA ALA A 23 7.30 -6.66 -41.42
C ALA A 23 8.82 -6.87 -41.37
N LEU A 24 9.43 -6.73 -40.19
CA LEU A 24 10.87 -6.97 -40.03
C LEU A 24 11.24 -8.44 -40.21
N HIS A 25 10.43 -9.36 -39.68
CA HIS A 25 10.59 -10.79 -39.91
C HIS A 25 10.66 -11.10 -41.40
N ASP A 26 9.68 -10.60 -42.16
CA ASP A 26 9.56 -10.86 -43.59
C ASP A 26 10.71 -10.20 -44.39
N GLU A 27 11.18 -9.02 -43.97
CA GLU A 27 12.35 -8.35 -44.56
C GLU A 27 13.65 -9.15 -44.35
N ILE A 28 13.88 -9.63 -43.14
CA ILE A 28 15.07 -10.44 -42.81
C ILE A 28 15.05 -11.77 -43.55
N LEU A 29 13.89 -12.43 -43.58
CA LEU A 29 13.72 -13.68 -44.30
C LEU A 29 14.01 -13.51 -45.79
N ALA A 30 13.48 -12.46 -46.43
CA ALA A 30 13.75 -12.17 -47.85
C ALA A 30 15.24 -11.96 -48.15
N ASN A 31 15.95 -11.22 -47.29
CA ASN A 31 17.39 -10.98 -47.45
C ASN A 31 18.20 -12.28 -47.30
N MET A 32 17.84 -13.14 -46.35
CA MET A 32 18.51 -14.43 -46.17
C MET A 32 18.23 -15.39 -47.32
N GLU A 33 17.01 -15.40 -47.86
CA GLU A 33 16.64 -16.18 -49.04
C GLU A 33 17.41 -15.75 -50.28
N GLU A 34 17.50 -14.44 -50.54
CA GLU A 34 18.26 -13.89 -51.67
C GLU A 34 19.72 -14.34 -51.60
N LYS A 35 20.35 -14.22 -50.43
CA LYS A 35 21.74 -14.64 -50.21
C LYS A 35 21.93 -16.15 -50.37
N TYR A 36 20.98 -16.94 -49.87
CA TYR A 36 21.01 -18.39 -50.02
C TYR A 36 20.98 -18.81 -51.50
N TYR A 37 20.13 -18.19 -52.33
CA TYR A 37 20.08 -18.49 -53.76
C TYR A 37 21.31 -17.99 -54.53
N GLU A 38 21.91 -16.86 -54.13
CA GLU A 38 23.17 -16.37 -54.68
C GLU A 38 24.29 -17.41 -54.45
N LEU A 39 24.40 -17.94 -53.22
CA LEU A 39 25.40 -18.96 -52.88
C LEU A 39 25.21 -20.27 -53.66
N LEU A 40 23.95 -20.67 -53.90
CA LEU A 40 23.64 -21.83 -54.75
C LEU A 40 24.08 -21.59 -56.21
N GLN A 41 23.90 -20.38 -56.73
CA GLN A 41 24.37 -20.01 -58.08
C GLN A 41 25.89 -19.98 -58.18
N ASP A 42 26.57 -19.58 -57.09
CA ASP A 42 28.03 -19.63 -56.95
C ASP A 42 28.59 -21.04 -56.75
N GLY A 43 27.73 -22.07 -56.82
CA GLY A 43 28.13 -23.49 -56.77
C GLY A 43 28.32 -24.04 -55.36
N LYS A 44 27.85 -23.35 -54.33
CA LYS A 44 27.83 -23.86 -52.95
C LYS A 44 26.80 -24.98 -52.80
N THR A 45 27.10 -25.92 -51.91
CA THR A 45 26.13 -26.97 -51.54
C THR A 45 25.05 -26.40 -50.62
N ASP A 46 23.87 -27.02 -50.60
CA ASP A 46 22.73 -26.58 -49.78
C ASP A 46 23.10 -26.35 -48.30
N ASN A 47 23.81 -27.30 -47.70
CA ASN A 47 24.24 -27.20 -46.31
C ASN A 47 25.32 -26.13 -46.07
N GLU A 48 26.18 -25.90 -47.06
CA GLU A 48 27.23 -24.87 -46.98
C GLU A 48 26.62 -23.47 -47.10
N ALA A 49 25.66 -23.29 -48.01
CA ALA A 49 24.92 -22.04 -48.17
C ALA A 49 24.13 -21.69 -46.90
N ILE A 50 23.42 -22.65 -46.30
CA ILE A 50 22.69 -22.44 -45.03
C ILE A 50 23.64 -22.02 -43.90
N GLY A 51 24.79 -22.69 -43.76
CA GLY A 51 25.76 -22.37 -42.72
C GLY A 51 26.36 -20.97 -42.86
N ILE A 52 26.63 -20.53 -44.09
CA ILE A 52 27.17 -19.19 -44.39
C ILE A 52 26.12 -18.11 -44.07
N VAL A 53 24.88 -18.29 -44.54
CA VAL A 53 23.81 -17.30 -44.35
C VAL A 53 23.49 -17.09 -42.87
N ILE A 54 23.44 -18.17 -42.06
CA ILE A 54 23.21 -18.06 -40.62
C ILE A 54 24.40 -17.37 -39.90
N ALA A 55 25.63 -17.64 -40.32
CA ALA A 55 26.82 -17.05 -39.71
C ALA A 55 26.96 -15.55 -40.02
N GLU A 56 26.59 -15.12 -41.22
CA GLU A 56 26.71 -13.74 -41.69
C GLU A 56 25.65 -12.81 -41.08
N PHE A 57 24.44 -13.33 -40.79
CA PHE A 57 23.37 -12.57 -40.17
C PHE A 57 23.54 -12.35 -38.65
N GLY A 58 24.46 -13.07 -38.02
CA GLY A 58 24.78 -12.90 -36.60
C GLY A 58 23.70 -13.42 -35.64
N ASN A 59 23.82 -13.01 -34.37
CA ASN A 59 22.87 -13.36 -33.32
C ASN A 59 21.80 -12.26 -33.18
N MET A 60 20.62 -12.63 -32.70
CA MET A 60 19.46 -11.74 -32.51
C MET A 60 19.78 -10.47 -31.69
N ASP A 61 20.84 -10.47 -30.88
CA ASP A 61 21.31 -9.28 -30.14
C ASP A 61 21.84 -8.15 -31.05
N GLU A 62 22.53 -8.49 -32.14
CA GLU A 62 23.11 -7.52 -33.08
C GLU A 62 22.04 -6.87 -33.97
N ILE A 63 21.08 -7.68 -34.44
CA ILE A 63 19.97 -7.20 -35.28
C ILE A 63 19.08 -6.23 -34.50
N MET A 64 18.80 -6.52 -33.23
CA MET A 64 17.98 -5.65 -32.40
C MET A 64 18.68 -4.34 -32.03
N GLU A 65 19.99 -4.35 -31.87
CA GLU A 65 20.77 -3.13 -31.67
C GLU A 65 20.77 -2.27 -32.96
N ALA A 66 20.87 -2.90 -34.13
CA ALA A 66 20.84 -2.21 -35.43
C ALA A 66 19.49 -1.54 -35.74
N TYR A 67 18.38 -2.13 -35.29
CA TYR A 67 17.02 -1.61 -35.51
C TYR A 67 16.44 -0.83 -34.29
N ASP A 68 17.22 -0.58 -33.23
CA ASP A 68 16.77 0.01 -31.96
C ASP A 68 15.56 -0.74 -31.32
N ILE A 69 15.47 -2.04 -31.59
CA ILE A 69 14.39 -2.90 -31.12
C ILE A 69 14.77 -3.46 -29.75
N SER A 70 14.44 -2.72 -28.71
CA SER A 70 14.57 -3.21 -27.33
C SER A 70 13.69 -4.46 -27.12
N ARG A 71 14.27 -5.60 -26.67
CA ARG A 71 13.58 -6.87 -26.29
C ARG A 71 12.49 -6.76 -25.21
N ASP A 72 12.13 -5.55 -24.80
CA ASP A 72 11.44 -5.33 -23.55
C ASP A 72 10.25 -4.38 -23.69
N LYS A 73 9.50 -4.47 -24.81
CA LYS A 73 8.13 -3.92 -24.90
C LYS A 73 7.06 -4.89 -24.37
N LYS A 74 7.40 -5.58 -23.28
CA LYS A 74 6.46 -5.91 -22.20
C LYS A 74 6.86 -5.23 -20.88
N LYS A 75 7.65 -4.15 -20.93
CA LYS A 75 7.62 -3.15 -19.85
C LYS A 75 6.30 -2.40 -19.97
N ASP A 76 5.41 -2.66 -19.01
CA ASP A 76 4.45 -1.68 -18.52
C ASP A 76 5.07 -0.29 -18.66
N SER A 77 4.49 0.58 -19.49
CA SER A 77 4.94 1.95 -19.60
C SER A 77 4.82 2.58 -18.21
N LYS A 78 5.94 2.67 -17.50
CA LYS A 78 5.94 3.25 -16.17
C LYS A 78 5.38 4.66 -16.29
N LYS A 79 4.25 4.92 -15.65
CA LYS A 79 3.63 6.23 -15.59
C LYS A 79 4.64 7.19 -14.95
N LEU A 80 5.16 8.10 -15.76
CA LEU A 80 5.99 9.19 -15.28
C LEU A 80 5.09 10.13 -14.49
N LEU A 81 5.32 10.28 -13.19
CA LEU A 81 4.56 11.23 -12.38
C LEU A 81 4.98 12.66 -12.72
N SER A 82 4.00 13.52 -13.02
CA SER A 82 4.25 14.96 -13.17
C SER A 82 4.41 15.65 -11.82
N GLU A 83 4.97 16.87 -11.82
CA GLU A 83 5.08 17.68 -10.60
C GLU A 83 3.68 18.01 -10.03
N GLU A 84 2.69 18.26 -10.89
CA GLU A 84 1.30 18.48 -10.47
C GLU A 84 0.69 17.23 -9.82
N GLU A 85 0.96 16.03 -10.34
CA GLU A 85 0.44 14.79 -9.76
C GLU A 85 1.06 14.50 -8.39
N VAL A 86 2.36 14.77 -8.21
CA VAL A 86 3.03 14.64 -6.92
C VAL A 86 2.45 15.63 -5.90
N ASP A 87 2.28 16.89 -6.28
CA ASP A 87 1.74 17.90 -5.37
C ASP A 87 0.25 17.63 -5.04
N ALA A 88 -0.53 17.15 -6.02
CA ALA A 88 -1.91 16.72 -5.80
C ALA A 88 -2.01 15.50 -4.87
N PHE A 89 -1.08 14.55 -4.98
CA PHE A 89 -0.96 13.42 -4.07
C PHE A 89 -0.62 13.87 -2.65
N LEU A 90 0.41 14.70 -2.48
CA LEU A 90 0.82 15.23 -1.17
C LEU A 90 -0.30 16.03 -0.51
N HIS A 91 -1.01 16.86 -1.27
CA HIS A 91 -2.16 17.61 -0.79
C HIS A 91 -3.32 16.68 -0.36
N SER A 92 -3.62 15.66 -1.17
CA SER A 92 -4.66 14.66 -0.83
C SER A 92 -4.29 13.88 0.43
N ASN A 93 -3.02 13.48 0.56
CA ASN A 93 -2.51 12.80 1.74
C ASN A 93 -2.61 13.67 3.00
N ARG A 94 -2.31 14.97 2.90
CA ARG A 94 -2.42 15.90 4.03
C ARG A 94 -3.87 16.06 4.51
N ILE A 95 -4.82 16.13 3.58
CA ILE A 95 -6.25 16.17 3.90
C ILE A 95 -6.68 14.86 4.57
N ALA A 96 -6.27 13.71 4.02
CA ALA A 96 -6.57 12.40 4.59
C ALA A 96 -5.99 12.26 6.00
N ALA A 97 -4.72 12.63 6.21
CA ALA A 97 -4.06 12.62 7.51
C ALA A 97 -4.80 13.47 8.55
N LYS A 98 -5.30 14.64 8.15
CA LYS A 98 -6.12 15.50 9.03
C LYS A 98 -7.42 14.82 9.44
N TRP A 99 -8.14 14.21 8.50
CA TRP A 99 -9.40 13.52 8.80
C TRP A 99 -9.21 12.26 9.64
N ILE A 100 -8.16 11.46 9.36
CA ILE A 100 -7.81 10.29 10.19
C ILE A 100 -7.42 10.74 11.60
N GLY A 101 -6.61 11.80 11.72
CA GLY A 101 -6.27 12.35 13.03
C GLY A 101 -7.50 12.88 13.78
N MET A 102 -8.43 13.55 13.09
CA MET A 102 -9.66 14.07 13.70
C MET A 102 -10.61 12.96 14.13
N GLY A 103 -10.80 11.92 13.31
CA GLY A 103 -11.60 10.76 13.65
C GLY A 103 -11.06 10.05 14.89
N THR A 104 -9.74 9.87 14.99
CA THR A 104 -9.10 9.24 16.15
C THR A 104 -9.27 10.09 17.42
N LEU A 105 -9.10 11.41 17.31
CA LEU A 105 -9.35 12.35 18.40
C LEU A 105 -10.79 12.26 18.90
N LEU A 106 -11.76 12.23 17.97
CA LEU A 106 -13.19 12.08 18.29
C LEU A 106 -13.47 10.76 19.02
N CYS A 107 -12.88 9.64 18.59
CA CYS A 107 -13.05 8.36 19.28
C CYS A 107 -12.56 8.43 20.75
N ILE A 108 -11.38 9.00 20.98
CA ILE A 108 -10.81 9.11 22.33
C ILE A 108 -11.62 10.08 23.19
N LEU A 109 -12.03 11.23 22.65
CA LEU A 109 -12.91 12.16 23.36
C LEU A 109 -14.29 11.57 23.61
N GLY A 110 -14.81 10.74 22.70
CA GLY A 110 -16.04 9.97 22.91
C GLY A 110 -15.92 9.06 24.13
N SER A 111 -14.83 8.29 24.24
CA SER A 111 -14.56 7.47 25.42
C SER A 111 -14.42 8.31 26.68
N ALA A 112 -13.76 9.46 26.60
CA ALA A 112 -13.62 10.41 27.71
C ALA A 112 -14.97 10.96 28.19
N MET A 113 -15.93 11.18 27.29
CA MET A 113 -17.27 11.63 27.64
C MET A 113 -18.09 10.58 28.40
N VAL A 114 -17.94 9.29 28.09
CA VAL A 114 -18.56 8.21 28.88
C VAL A 114 -18.02 8.20 30.30
N VAL A 115 -16.70 8.36 30.46
CA VAL A 115 -16.05 8.47 31.78
C VAL A 115 -16.53 9.71 32.52
N LEU A 116 -16.66 10.85 31.83
CA LEU A 116 -17.14 12.10 32.42
C LEU A 116 -18.56 11.96 32.97
N PHE A 117 -19.47 11.36 32.20
CA PHE A 117 -20.84 11.11 32.67
C PHE A 117 -20.87 10.14 33.84
N THR A 118 -20.01 9.11 33.83
CA THR A 118 -19.88 8.22 35.00
C THR A 118 -19.42 8.99 36.24
N GLY A 119 -18.46 9.91 36.10
CA GLY A 119 -18.01 10.77 37.20
C GLY A 119 -19.07 11.72 37.73
N PHE A 120 -19.93 12.27 36.87
CA PHE A 120 -21.08 13.06 37.32
C PHE A 120 -22.13 12.22 38.06
N ALA A 121 -22.29 10.95 37.71
CA ALA A 121 -23.17 10.05 38.45
C ALA A 121 -22.60 9.72 39.84
N GLU A 122 -21.31 9.43 39.94
CA GLU A 122 -20.63 9.18 41.22
C GLU A 122 -20.66 10.40 42.14
N ALA A 123 -20.54 11.61 41.58
CA ALA A 123 -20.66 12.86 42.32
C ALA A 123 -22.11 13.24 42.69
N GLY A 124 -23.11 12.41 42.33
CA GLY A 124 -24.51 12.60 42.71
C GLY A 124 -25.30 13.58 41.85
N TYR A 125 -24.74 14.10 40.75
CA TYR A 125 -25.44 15.05 39.87
C TYR A 125 -26.52 14.39 39.00
N MET A 126 -26.41 13.08 38.74
CA MET A 126 -27.40 12.32 37.98
C MET A 126 -27.40 10.84 38.35
N GLY A 127 -28.49 10.13 38.04
CA GLY A 127 -28.57 8.67 38.28
C GLY A 127 -27.64 7.88 37.37
N THR A 128 -27.02 6.81 37.90
CA THR A 128 -26.06 5.96 37.19
C THR A 128 -26.59 5.39 35.88
N SER A 129 -27.85 4.91 35.87
CA SER A 129 -28.48 4.36 34.66
C SER A 129 -28.64 5.41 33.55
N ILE A 130 -28.96 6.66 33.92
CA ILE A 130 -29.14 7.77 32.98
C ILE A 130 -27.78 8.17 32.40
N ALA A 131 -26.75 8.29 33.26
CA ALA A 131 -25.40 8.62 32.86
C ALA A 131 -24.81 7.61 31.87
N LEU A 132 -24.95 6.31 32.17
CA LEU A 132 -24.42 5.24 31.33
C LEU A 132 -25.14 5.18 29.98
N THR A 133 -26.47 5.26 29.98
CA THR A 133 -27.27 5.24 28.75
C THR A 133 -26.97 6.46 27.86
N THR A 134 -26.95 7.66 28.45
CA THR A 134 -26.67 8.90 27.73
C THR A 134 -25.24 8.92 27.20
N GLY A 135 -24.27 8.45 27.99
CA GLY A 135 -22.88 8.34 27.58
C GLY A 135 -22.68 7.40 26.42
N ILE A 136 -23.30 6.22 26.44
CA ILE A 136 -23.20 5.26 25.33
C ILE A 136 -23.85 5.82 24.06
N ILE A 137 -25.04 6.43 24.15
CA ILE A 137 -25.70 7.05 22.99
C ILE A 137 -24.80 8.12 22.37
N PHE A 138 -24.25 9.01 23.20
CA PHE A 138 -23.34 10.06 22.74
C PHE A 138 -22.06 9.47 22.11
N PHE A 139 -21.46 8.47 22.74
CA PHE A 139 -20.28 7.77 22.22
C PHE A 139 -20.55 7.18 20.83
N LEU A 140 -21.68 6.50 20.63
CA LEU A 140 -22.05 5.91 19.35
C LEU A 140 -22.22 6.97 18.25
N ILE A 141 -22.81 8.12 18.56
CA ILE A 141 -22.95 9.23 17.62
C ILE A 141 -21.58 9.78 17.21
N VAL A 142 -20.68 9.99 18.18
CA VAL A 142 -19.32 10.49 17.92
C VAL A 142 -18.49 9.47 17.13
N VAL A 143 -18.60 8.19 17.45
CA VAL A 143 -17.93 7.11 16.71
C VAL A 143 -18.47 7.01 15.28
N ALA A 144 -19.78 7.12 15.07
CA ALA A 144 -20.36 7.14 13.73
C ALA A 144 -19.80 8.30 12.89
N LEU A 145 -19.65 9.48 13.50
CA LEU A 145 -18.99 10.63 12.85
C LEU A 145 -17.51 10.35 12.55
N ALA A 146 -16.77 9.77 13.50
CA ALA A 146 -15.36 9.41 13.30
C ALA A 146 -15.19 8.39 12.16
N VAL A 147 -16.04 7.37 12.09
CA VAL A 147 -16.05 6.38 11.01
C VAL A 147 -16.33 7.03 9.66
N ALA A 148 -17.28 7.97 9.60
CA ALA A 148 -17.53 8.72 8.36
C ALA A 148 -16.28 9.50 7.90
N LEU A 149 -15.53 10.11 8.83
CA LEU A 149 -14.26 10.77 8.51
C LEU A 149 -13.19 9.79 8.01
N PHE A 150 -13.09 8.61 8.61
CA PHE A 150 -12.17 7.55 8.16
C PHE A 150 -12.51 7.06 6.75
N ILE A 151 -13.79 6.82 6.47
CA ILE A 151 -14.26 6.41 5.14
C ILE A 151 -13.93 7.49 4.11
N TYR A 152 -14.25 8.75 4.40
CA TYR A 152 -13.94 9.87 3.50
C TYR A 152 -12.44 9.98 3.20
N ALA A 153 -11.59 9.85 4.23
CA ALA A 153 -10.15 9.84 4.08
C ALA A 153 -9.66 8.65 3.24
N GLY A 154 -10.19 7.46 3.51
CA GLY A 154 -9.89 6.24 2.76
C GLY A 154 -10.24 6.36 1.28
N MET A 155 -11.44 6.83 0.96
CA MET A 155 -11.88 7.06 -0.43
C MET A 155 -11.00 8.10 -1.15
N LYS A 156 -10.57 9.16 -0.45
CA LYS A 156 -9.62 10.14 -0.99
C LYS A 156 -8.25 9.53 -1.31
N MET A 157 -7.79 8.57 -0.50
CA MET A 157 -6.52 7.89 -0.69
C MET A 157 -6.59 6.76 -1.74
N ASP A 158 -7.76 6.14 -1.94
CA ASP A 158 -7.94 5.05 -2.90
C ASP A 158 -7.61 5.48 -4.34
N LYS A 159 -7.94 6.73 -4.71
CA LYS A 159 -7.51 7.35 -5.98
C LYS A 159 -5.99 7.27 -6.21
N TRP A 160 -5.20 7.29 -5.14
CA TRP A 160 -3.73 7.31 -5.17
C TRP A 160 -3.09 5.96 -4.84
N LYS A 161 -3.89 4.89 -4.82
CA LYS A 161 -3.42 3.53 -4.51
C LYS A 161 -2.25 3.11 -5.40
N TYR A 162 -2.22 3.49 -6.67
CA TYR A 162 -1.11 3.21 -7.59
C TYR A 162 0.23 3.86 -7.17
N VAL A 163 0.21 5.08 -6.61
CA VAL A 163 1.40 5.77 -6.07
C VAL A 163 1.86 5.08 -4.79
N TYR A 164 0.91 4.72 -3.92
CA TYR A 164 1.19 4.07 -2.64
C TYR A 164 1.73 2.65 -2.81
N GLN A 165 1.27 1.97 -3.87
CA GLN A 165 1.66 0.62 -4.24
C GLN A 165 2.89 0.59 -5.18
N GLN A 166 3.35 1.75 -5.67
CA GLN A 166 4.47 1.88 -6.61
C GLN A 166 4.37 0.95 -7.83
N ILE A 167 3.15 0.78 -8.37
CA ILE A 167 2.93 -0.02 -9.59
C ILE A 167 3.30 0.85 -10.78
N ASP A 168 4.41 0.50 -11.44
CA ASP A 168 4.85 1.11 -12.70
C ASP A 168 4.86 2.64 -12.62
N VAL A 169 5.42 3.20 -11.55
CA VAL A 169 5.57 4.65 -11.36
C VAL A 169 7.05 5.00 -11.38
N GLU A 170 7.44 5.95 -12.22
CA GLU A 170 8.80 6.46 -12.27
C GLU A 170 8.79 7.98 -12.02
N ILE A 171 9.61 8.43 -11.07
CA ILE A 171 9.71 9.85 -10.70
C ILE A 171 11.03 10.38 -11.25
N PRO A 172 11.02 11.43 -12.08
CA PRO A 172 12.23 12.05 -12.60
C PRO A 172 13.21 12.43 -11.49
N LYS A 173 14.51 12.26 -11.71
CA LYS A 173 15.55 12.52 -10.71
C LYS A 173 15.48 13.96 -10.16
N LEU A 174 15.29 14.96 -11.02
CA LEU A 174 15.10 16.36 -10.64
C LEU A 174 13.90 16.57 -9.70
N LEU A 175 12.81 15.82 -9.93
CA LEU A 175 11.62 15.90 -9.09
C LEU A 175 11.84 15.20 -7.74
N LYS A 176 12.58 14.09 -7.71
CA LYS A 176 13.01 13.45 -6.44
C LYS A 176 13.83 14.40 -5.58
N ASP A 177 14.76 15.16 -6.17
CA ASP A 177 15.58 16.13 -5.44
C ASP A 177 14.71 17.27 -4.87
N LYS A 178 13.74 17.78 -5.63
CA LYS A 178 12.74 18.76 -5.13
C LYS A 178 11.91 18.20 -3.97
N ILE A 179 11.44 16.96 -4.08
CA ILE A 179 10.66 16.28 -3.02
C ILE A 179 11.52 16.09 -1.76
N ALA A 180 12.78 15.69 -1.92
CA ALA A 180 13.73 15.54 -0.82
C ALA A 180 14.00 16.89 -0.12
N ALA A 181 14.15 17.97 -0.88
CA ALA A 181 14.28 19.32 -0.33
C ALA A 181 13.01 19.76 0.44
N LYS A 182 11.81 19.54 -0.11
CA LYS A 182 10.52 19.78 0.60
C LYS A 182 10.45 18.96 1.90
N LYS A 183 10.81 17.67 1.86
CA LYS A 183 10.85 16.76 3.01
C LYS A 183 11.83 17.22 4.09
N GLN A 184 12.98 17.77 3.71
CA GLN A 184 13.97 18.31 4.64
C GLN A 184 13.49 19.62 5.28
N LYS A 185 12.81 20.49 4.51
CA LYS A 185 12.21 21.73 5.02
C LYS A 185 11.11 21.46 6.06
N GLU A 186 10.33 20.39 5.90
CA GLU A 186 9.30 20.01 6.88
C GLU A 186 9.81 19.18 8.06
N HIS A 187 11.02 18.61 7.95
CA HIS A 187 11.64 17.78 8.99
C HIS A 187 11.66 18.42 10.39
N PRO A 188 12.09 19.68 10.59
CA PRO A 188 12.11 20.26 11.95
C PRO A 188 10.71 20.36 12.56
N LYS A 189 9.68 20.71 11.77
CA LYS A 189 8.28 20.76 12.26
C LYS A 189 7.76 19.38 12.65
N PHE A 190 8.14 18.35 11.90
CA PHE A 190 7.83 16.96 12.25
C PHE A 190 8.48 16.59 13.59
N VAL A 191 9.79 16.80 13.73
CA VAL A 191 10.51 16.45 14.96
C VAL A 191 9.95 17.16 16.19
N THR A 192 9.71 18.47 16.11
CA THR A 192 9.14 19.22 17.24
C THR A 192 7.75 18.74 17.62
N ALA A 193 6.89 18.44 16.64
CA ALA A 193 5.56 17.89 16.90
C ALA A 193 5.61 16.50 17.56
N ILE A 194 6.50 15.62 17.13
CA ILE A 194 6.70 14.29 17.74
C ILE A 194 7.18 14.44 19.19
N ILE A 195 8.17 15.30 19.44
CA ILE A 195 8.68 15.54 20.80
C ILE A 195 7.55 16.05 21.71
N VAL A 196 6.79 17.05 21.26
CA VAL A 196 5.66 17.60 22.04
C VAL A 196 4.62 16.53 22.32
N ALA A 197 4.21 15.74 21.33
CA ALA A 197 3.23 14.69 21.51
C ALA A 197 3.69 13.59 22.49
N VAL A 198 4.95 13.15 22.37
CA VAL A 198 5.52 12.13 23.26
C VAL A 198 5.64 12.65 24.69
N VAL A 199 6.10 13.89 24.87
CA VAL A 199 6.16 14.54 26.20
C VAL A 199 4.77 14.65 26.82
N LEU A 200 3.75 15.05 26.05
CA LEU A 200 2.35 15.11 26.52
C LEU A 200 1.85 13.74 26.98
N ILE A 201 2.13 12.66 26.24
CA ILE A 201 1.73 11.29 26.61
C ILE A 201 2.42 10.86 27.90
N ILE A 202 3.74 11.05 28.01
CA ILE A 202 4.53 10.64 29.18
C ILE A 202 4.11 11.43 30.44
N LEU A 203 3.83 12.73 30.30
CA LEU A 203 3.41 13.56 31.43
C LEU A 203 1.93 13.42 31.76
N SER A 204 1.09 12.91 30.85
CA SER A 204 -0.37 12.82 31.06
C SER A 204 -0.80 12.09 32.35
N PRO A 205 -0.14 11.00 32.82
CA PRO A 205 -0.53 10.34 34.06
C PRO A 205 -0.24 11.16 35.32
N SER A 206 0.62 12.18 35.25
CA SER A 206 0.89 13.07 36.40
C SER A 206 -0.38 13.77 36.89
N ILE A 207 -1.34 14.03 35.99
CA ILE A 207 -2.63 14.62 36.35
C ILE A 207 -3.43 13.71 37.29
N LEU A 208 -3.33 12.38 37.12
CA LEU A 208 -3.99 11.43 38.00
C LEU A 208 -3.41 11.46 39.40
N LEU A 209 -2.07 11.48 39.50
CA LEU A 209 -1.37 11.56 40.78
C LEU A 209 -1.78 12.81 41.56
N ILE A 210 -1.90 13.96 40.88
CA ILE A 210 -2.37 15.21 41.49
C ILE A 210 -3.81 15.06 41.98
N THR A 211 -4.71 14.49 41.16
CA THR A 211 -6.12 14.33 41.58
C THR A 211 -6.28 13.41 42.78
N ILE A 212 -5.50 12.31 42.87
CA ILE A 212 -5.53 11.39 44.02
C ILE A 212 -5.16 12.12 45.32
N VAL A 213 -4.12 12.96 45.29
CA VAL A 213 -3.65 13.70 46.47
C VAL A 213 -4.68 14.75 46.92
N ILE A 214 -5.41 15.36 45.97
CA ILE A 214 -6.42 16.37 46.29
C ILE A 214 -7.68 15.71 46.87
N ASN A 215 -8.24 14.71 46.18
CA ASN A 215 -9.46 14.02 46.56
C ASN A 215 -9.65 12.76 45.70
N GLU A 216 -9.76 11.60 46.32
CA GLU A 216 -10.00 10.31 45.63
C GLU A 216 -11.25 10.33 44.73
N SER A 217 -12.29 11.08 45.10
CA SER A 217 -13.51 11.23 44.29
C SER A 217 -13.28 12.02 42.99
N MET A 218 -12.19 12.79 42.88
CA MET A 218 -11.87 13.60 41.70
C MET A 218 -11.04 12.85 40.66
N VAL A 219 -10.60 11.62 40.97
CA VAL A 219 -9.74 10.81 40.09
C VAL A 219 -10.39 10.55 38.74
N ILE A 220 -11.71 10.33 38.71
CA ILE A 220 -12.46 10.11 37.47
C ILE A 220 -12.39 11.30 36.51
N PHE A 221 -12.42 12.54 37.02
CA PHE A 221 -12.20 13.74 36.21
C PHE A 221 -10.75 13.88 35.74
N GLY A 222 -9.80 13.43 36.56
CA GLY A 222 -8.39 13.29 36.16
C GLY A 222 -8.22 12.36 34.94
N VAL A 223 -8.95 11.24 34.89
CA VAL A 223 -8.94 10.32 33.74
C VAL A 223 -9.47 11.01 32.48
N VAL A 224 -10.52 11.82 32.58
CA VAL A 224 -11.04 12.60 31.44
C VAL A 224 -10.00 13.56 30.88
N ILE A 225 -9.30 14.30 31.76
CA ILE A 225 -8.24 15.24 31.36
C ILE A 225 -7.07 14.48 30.72
N LEU A 226 -6.66 13.35 31.30
CA LEU A 226 -5.62 12.48 30.73
C LEU A 226 -6.01 12.06 29.31
N LEU A 227 -7.22 11.54 29.11
CA LEU A 227 -7.70 11.10 27.80
C LEU A 227 -7.74 12.25 26.79
N ALA A 228 -8.11 13.45 27.21
CA ALA A 228 -8.08 14.64 26.34
C ALA A 228 -6.66 15.01 25.89
N ILE A 229 -5.68 14.98 26.81
CA ILE A 229 -4.27 15.21 26.49
C ILE A 229 -3.75 14.16 25.50
N VAL A 230 -4.07 12.88 25.76
CA VAL A 230 -3.70 11.75 24.90
C VAL A 230 -4.34 11.88 23.52
N ALA A 231 -5.60 12.31 23.42
CA ALA A 231 -6.29 12.54 22.15
C ALA A 231 -5.57 13.58 21.28
N ILE A 232 -5.14 14.70 21.89
CA ILE A 232 -4.40 15.76 21.21
C ILE A 232 -3.02 15.23 20.74
N ALA A 233 -2.32 14.51 21.61
CA ALA A 233 -1.01 13.94 21.27
C ALA A 233 -1.11 12.93 20.12
N ILE A 234 -2.09 12.03 20.14
CA ILE A 234 -2.32 11.05 19.07
C ILE A 234 -2.69 11.75 17.76
N HIS A 235 -3.53 12.80 17.79
CA HIS A 235 -3.83 13.60 16.61
C HIS A 235 -2.56 14.17 15.94
N LEU A 236 -1.66 14.75 16.76
CA LEU A 236 -0.36 15.26 16.30
C LEU A 236 0.48 14.15 15.66
N LEU A 237 0.62 13.00 16.32
CA LEU A 237 1.39 11.86 15.81
C LEU A 237 0.86 11.36 14.47
N ILE A 238 -0.46 11.21 14.34
CA ILE A 238 -1.10 10.73 13.10
C ILE A 238 -0.90 11.73 11.97
N TYR A 239 -1.18 13.01 12.22
CA TYR A 239 -1.11 14.04 11.19
C TYR A 239 0.33 14.19 10.66
N PHE A 240 1.30 14.39 11.55
CA PHE A 240 2.70 14.60 11.15
C PHE A 240 3.37 13.30 10.67
N GLY A 241 3.04 12.16 11.28
CA GLY A 241 3.53 10.83 10.87
C GLY A 241 3.09 10.44 9.47
N THR A 242 1.80 10.59 9.16
CA THR A 242 1.24 10.27 7.85
C THR A 242 1.79 11.18 6.76
N ASN A 243 1.97 12.48 7.05
CA ASN A 243 2.56 13.41 6.09
C ASN A 243 4.01 13.05 5.77
N ARG A 244 4.83 12.75 6.80
CA ARG A 244 6.22 12.30 6.61
C ARG A 244 6.31 11.00 5.82
N SER A 245 5.40 10.05 6.08
CA SER A 245 5.33 8.76 5.39
C SER A 245 5.08 8.92 3.88
N ALA A 246 4.23 9.86 3.47
CA ALA A 246 3.98 10.11 2.04
C ALA A 246 5.22 10.58 1.29
N TYR A 247 6.04 11.45 1.89
CA TYR A 247 7.33 11.84 1.28
C TYR A 247 8.30 10.66 1.20
N THR A 248 8.36 9.81 2.22
CA THR A 248 9.20 8.61 2.19
C THR A 248 8.77 7.66 1.07
N LYS A 249 7.47 7.44 0.88
CA LYS A 249 6.94 6.59 -0.20
C LYS A 249 7.25 7.08 -1.60
N LEU A 250 7.29 8.39 -1.82
CA LEU A 250 7.71 8.97 -3.10
C LEU A 250 9.21 8.85 -3.36
N LEU A 251 10.03 8.82 -2.30
CA LEU A 251 11.49 8.74 -2.41
C LEU A 251 12.02 7.29 -2.35
N GLU A 252 11.22 6.34 -1.87
CA GLU A 252 11.53 4.91 -1.88
C GLU A 252 11.72 4.41 -3.31
N GLU A 253 12.82 3.69 -3.55
CA GLU A 253 13.02 3.00 -4.81
C GLU A 253 12.07 1.80 -4.93
N PRO A 254 11.51 1.53 -6.13
CA PRO A 254 10.69 0.35 -6.36
C PRO A 254 11.60 -0.88 -6.29
N VAL A 255 11.71 -1.49 -5.11
CA VAL A 255 12.47 -2.72 -4.90
C VAL A 255 11.80 -3.83 -5.73
N LEU A 256 12.59 -4.59 -6.49
CA LEU A 256 12.15 -5.69 -7.35
C LEU A 256 11.26 -6.73 -6.60
N ASP A 257 11.49 -6.90 -5.28
CA ASP A 257 10.68 -7.73 -4.38
C ASP A 257 9.22 -7.27 -4.24
N ARG A 258 8.90 -6.02 -4.56
CA ARG A 258 7.55 -5.46 -4.40
C ARG A 258 6.56 -6.00 -5.43
N LYS A 259 7.00 -6.40 -6.64
CA LYS A 259 6.15 -7.12 -7.62
C LYS A 259 5.80 -8.54 -7.12
N ILE A 260 6.76 -9.21 -6.46
CA ILE A 260 6.54 -10.51 -5.79
C ILE A 260 5.60 -10.33 -4.58
N ALA A 261 5.85 -9.32 -3.74
CA ALA A 261 5.00 -8.98 -2.59
C ALA A 261 3.60 -8.51 -3.01
N GLN A 262 3.42 -7.89 -4.18
CA GLN A 262 2.11 -7.52 -4.72
C GLN A 262 1.31 -8.69 -5.24
N LYS A 263 1.96 -9.65 -5.90
CA LYS A 263 1.31 -10.92 -6.26
C LYS A 263 0.82 -11.62 -5.00
N ASN A 264 1.63 -11.60 -3.93
CA ASN A 264 1.25 -12.12 -2.63
C ASN A 264 0.16 -11.29 -1.94
N ASN A 265 0.18 -9.96 -2.06
CA ASN A 265 -0.84 -9.07 -1.49
C ASN A 265 -2.19 -9.20 -2.20
N ARG A 266 -2.24 -9.40 -3.52
CA ARG A 266 -3.51 -9.68 -4.22
C ARG A 266 -4.20 -10.94 -3.70
N ILE A 267 -3.40 -11.95 -3.36
CA ILE A 267 -3.88 -13.22 -2.82
C ILE A 267 -4.25 -13.06 -1.34
N HIS A 268 -3.44 -12.34 -0.57
CA HIS A 268 -3.78 -11.95 0.80
C HIS A 268 -5.09 -11.15 0.85
N ASP A 269 -5.27 -10.17 -0.04
CA ASP A 269 -6.49 -9.37 -0.15
C ASP A 269 -7.69 -10.24 -0.56
N ALA A 270 -7.50 -11.21 -1.47
CA ALA A 270 -8.56 -12.15 -1.85
C ALA A 270 -8.96 -13.10 -0.70
N ILE A 271 -7.97 -13.64 0.01
CA ILE A 271 -8.17 -14.51 1.18
C ILE A 271 -8.83 -13.74 2.32
N ALA A 272 -8.37 -12.52 2.60
CA ALA A 272 -8.94 -11.64 3.61
C ALA A 272 -10.38 -11.24 3.29
N THR A 273 -10.69 -11.01 2.01
CA THR A 273 -12.06 -10.68 1.54
C THR A 273 -13.05 -11.83 1.84
N ILE A 274 -12.58 -13.07 1.91
CA ILE A 274 -13.43 -14.24 2.23
C ILE A 274 -13.42 -14.54 3.73
N LEU A 275 -12.24 -14.55 4.36
CA LEU A 275 -12.07 -14.91 5.78
C LEU A 275 -12.62 -13.87 6.74
N MET A 276 -12.54 -12.57 6.45
CA MET A 276 -13.05 -11.54 7.38
C MET A 276 -14.57 -11.56 7.52
N PRO A 277 -15.37 -11.59 6.43
CA PRO A 277 -16.81 -11.76 6.55
C PRO A 277 -17.20 -13.07 7.24
N LEU A 278 -16.48 -14.16 6.96
CA LEU A 278 -16.69 -15.45 7.63
C LEU A 278 -16.43 -15.36 9.14
N ALA A 279 -15.33 -14.70 9.54
CA ALA A 279 -15.01 -14.44 10.94
C ALA A 279 -16.09 -13.59 11.62
N VAL A 280 -16.64 -12.58 10.94
CA VAL A 280 -17.77 -11.79 11.44
C VAL A 280 -19.03 -12.65 11.61
N ILE A 281 -19.35 -13.51 10.64
CA ILE A 281 -20.49 -14.42 10.74
C ILE A 281 -20.33 -15.37 11.95
N VAL A 282 -19.15 -15.97 12.11
CA VAL A 282 -18.85 -16.84 13.26
C VAL A 282 -18.95 -16.05 14.57
N PHE A 283 -18.38 -14.85 14.63
CA PHE A 283 -18.47 -13.96 15.80
C PHE A 283 -19.93 -13.64 16.18
N LEU A 284 -20.77 -13.32 15.19
CA LEU A 284 -22.17 -13.00 15.43
C LEU A 284 -22.99 -14.23 15.83
N ILE A 285 -22.84 -15.37 15.16
CA ILE A 285 -23.54 -16.61 15.51
C ILE A 285 -23.13 -17.06 16.92
N THR A 286 -21.84 -17.08 17.22
CA THR A 286 -21.34 -17.47 18.54
C THR A 286 -21.73 -16.46 19.63
N GLY A 287 -21.86 -15.17 19.29
CA GLY A 287 -22.30 -14.13 20.21
C GLY A 287 -23.79 -14.23 20.54
N PHE A 288 -24.64 -14.37 19.51
CA PHE A 288 -26.09 -14.37 19.71
C PHE A 288 -26.66 -15.73 20.15
N VAL A 289 -26.09 -16.85 19.69
CA VAL A 289 -26.63 -18.18 20.02
C VAL A 289 -26.08 -18.68 21.36
N TYR A 290 -24.82 -18.40 21.68
CA TYR A 290 -24.14 -18.95 22.86
C TYR A 290 -23.82 -17.91 23.93
N GLU A 291 -24.15 -16.63 23.71
CA GLU A 291 -23.90 -15.50 24.64
C GLU A 291 -22.43 -15.34 25.07
N MET A 292 -21.47 -15.90 24.30
CA MET A 292 -20.04 -15.95 24.63
C MET A 292 -19.27 -14.66 24.27
N TRP A 293 -19.89 -13.49 24.42
CA TRP A 293 -19.31 -12.19 24.04
C TRP A 293 -17.93 -11.92 24.66
N HIS A 294 -17.69 -12.46 25.85
CA HIS A 294 -16.44 -12.33 26.62
C HIS A 294 -15.25 -13.08 26.01
N ILE A 295 -15.49 -14.13 25.21
CA ILE A 295 -14.45 -14.96 24.56
C ILE A 295 -14.41 -14.71 23.05
N ASN A 296 -15.54 -14.36 22.43
CA ASN A 296 -15.69 -14.33 20.97
C ASN A 296 -14.77 -13.33 20.26
N TRP A 297 -14.21 -12.33 20.95
CA TRP A 297 -13.20 -11.45 20.36
C TRP A 297 -11.97 -12.21 19.83
N ILE A 298 -11.68 -13.42 20.33
CA ILE A 298 -10.59 -14.31 19.88
C ILE A 298 -10.76 -14.75 18.42
N VAL A 299 -11.98 -14.73 17.88
CA VAL A 299 -12.25 -15.09 16.47
C VAL A 299 -11.44 -14.22 15.50
N PHE A 300 -11.23 -12.94 15.81
CA PHE A 300 -10.47 -12.02 14.94
C PHE A 300 -8.96 -12.31 14.92
N PRO A 301 -8.26 -12.47 16.07
CA PRO A 301 -6.87 -12.95 16.09
C PRO A 301 -6.68 -14.29 15.37
N VAL A 302 -7.59 -15.25 15.55
CA VAL A 302 -7.50 -16.56 14.89
C VAL A 302 -7.68 -16.42 13.38
N ALA A 303 -8.64 -15.61 12.93
CA ALA A 303 -8.81 -15.33 11.50
C ALA A 303 -7.58 -14.66 10.89
N ALA A 304 -6.99 -13.68 11.58
CA ALA A 304 -5.76 -13.02 11.16
C ALA A 304 -4.58 -14.02 11.06
N LEU A 305 -4.47 -14.93 12.03
CA LEU A 305 -3.45 -15.98 12.01
C LEU A 305 -3.65 -16.94 10.83
N LEU A 306 -4.89 -17.35 10.55
CA LEU A 306 -5.22 -18.19 9.39
C LEU A 306 -4.84 -17.49 8.07
N ILE A 307 -5.20 -16.21 7.91
CA ILE A 307 -4.82 -15.41 6.74
C ILE A 307 -3.30 -15.41 6.55
N ALA A 308 -2.54 -15.22 7.64
CA ALA A 308 -1.07 -15.24 7.61
C ALA A 308 -0.51 -16.61 7.22
N ILE A 309 -1.06 -17.70 7.77
CA ILE A 309 -0.64 -19.08 7.45
C ILE A 309 -0.90 -19.42 5.98
N PHE A 310 -2.09 -19.12 5.46
CA PHE A 310 -2.41 -19.39 4.05
C PHE A 310 -1.55 -18.57 3.09
N SER A 311 -1.29 -17.30 3.42
CA SER A 311 -0.37 -16.44 2.67
C SER A 311 1.07 -16.99 2.68
N GLY A 312 1.54 -17.45 3.85
CA GLY A 312 2.85 -18.07 4.02
C GLY A 312 3.00 -19.34 3.19
N ALA A 313 2.04 -20.27 3.30
CA ALA A 313 2.04 -21.52 2.56
C ALA A 313 2.07 -21.29 1.04
N TYR A 314 1.23 -20.38 0.52
CA TYR A 314 1.21 -20.07 -0.90
C TYR A 314 2.53 -19.46 -1.42
N SER A 315 3.18 -18.63 -0.63
CA SER A 315 4.48 -18.05 -0.99
C SER A 315 5.62 -19.08 -1.04
N LEU A 316 5.53 -20.16 -0.27
CA LEU A 316 6.46 -21.29 -0.33
C LEU A 316 6.25 -22.14 -1.59
N PHE A 317 5.01 -22.38 -2.01
CA PHE A 317 4.70 -23.17 -3.20
C PHE A 317 4.86 -22.42 -4.54
N SER A 318 4.95 -21.09 -4.51
CA SER A 318 5.08 -20.26 -5.71
C SER A 318 6.52 -19.78 -6.00
N LYS A 319 7.49 -20.17 -5.17
CA LYS A 319 8.91 -19.97 -5.47
C LYS A 319 9.34 -21.01 -6.52
N PRO A 320 9.78 -20.63 -7.74
CA PRO A 320 10.37 -21.59 -8.65
C PRO A 320 11.65 -22.11 -8.00
N SER A 321 11.77 -23.44 -7.92
CA SER A 321 13.01 -24.11 -7.54
C SER A 321 14.09 -23.66 -8.51
N SER A 322 15.07 -22.92 -7.98
CA SER A 322 16.34 -22.64 -8.65
C SER A 322 17.06 -23.94 -9.02
#